data_AF-A0A2M7YWX5-F1
#
_entry.id   AF-A0A2M7YWX5-F1
#
_cell.length_a   1.000
_cell.length_b   1.000
_cell.length_c   1.000
_cell.angle_alpha   90.00
_cell.angle_beta   90.00
_cell.angle_gamma   90.00
#
_symmetry.space_group_name_H-M   'P 1'
#
loop_
_entity.id
_entity.type
_entity.pdbx_description
1 polymer ?
#
loop_
_entity_poly.entity_id
_entity_poly.type
_entity_poly.pdbx_seq_one_letter_code
_entity_poly.pdbx_strand_id
1 'polypeptide(L)'
;MLRIPECGRYVSQEPANIATHLLGHPLATFRRQTCAFLLDLLLLSLVFGTIFTSLTLMNINEGDPTLIPRIRARMSGAAPADSSAFGKLALDILTLVEERVPLALDCDLSELVAARDLEGLSRESLDNNLMVSLTSGATRVDTEQILLGSDFLLGRYGSFLGWGAFFVAWFTLWSRLLQGRTPGKAVFGLEAVKLDGKPLSWWDAFSRSAGNGASAGTLLLGYFEAIWHPNRQAVHDRISNTVVVRRKQA
;
A
#
# COMPACT_ATOMS: atom_id res chain seq x y z
N MET A 1 13.82 18.72 -46.97
CA MET A 1 14.66 17.94 -46.02
C MET A 1 13.83 17.66 -44.77
N LEU A 2 13.25 16.47 -44.66
CA LEU A 2 12.56 16.00 -43.46
C LEU A 2 13.64 15.65 -42.42
N ARG A 3 13.71 16.41 -41.31
CA ARG A 3 14.51 16.00 -40.15
C ARG A 3 13.94 14.68 -39.66
N ILE A 4 14.73 13.61 -39.76
CA ILE A 4 14.43 12.35 -39.09
C ILE A 4 14.43 12.68 -37.59
N PRO A 5 13.31 12.54 -36.87
CA PRO A 5 13.28 12.82 -35.44
C PRO A 5 14.23 11.85 -34.76
N GLU A 6 15.10 12.36 -33.88
CA GLU A 6 15.98 11.53 -33.06
C GLU A 6 15.15 10.43 -32.39
N CYS A 7 15.47 9.18 -32.74
CA CYS A 7 14.79 7.99 -32.28
C CYS A 7 14.69 8.04 -30.73
N GLY A 8 13.46 7.99 -30.19
CA GLY A 8 13.20 8.00 -28.74
C GLY A 8 12.87 9.36 -28.09
N ARG A 9 12.82 10.48 -28.82
CA ARG A 9 12.28 11.76 -28.28
C ARG A 9 10.81 12.01 -28.60
N TYR A 10 10.30 11.42 -29.67
CA TYR A 10 8.95 11.65 -30.19
C TYR A 10 8.27 10.33 -30.53
N VAL A 11 6.94 10.30 -30.50
CA VAL A 11 6.15 9.13 -30.87
C VAL A 11 6.43 8.75 -32.33
N SER A 12 6.95 7.54 -32.55
CA SER A 12 7.20 6.93 -33.86
C SER A 12 6.00 6.09 -34.32
N GLN A 13 5.97 5.69 -35.61
CA GLN A 13 4.88 4.91 -36.21
C GLN A 13 4.82 3.42 -35.79
N GLU A 14 5.72 2.97 -34.92
CA GLU A 14 5.72 1.60 -34.38
C GLU A 14 5.07 1.59 -32.99
N PRO A 15 3.91 0.93 -32.76
CA PRO A 15 3.30 -0.13 -33.58
C PRO A 15 2.24 0.36 -34.59
N ALA A 16 1.86 -0.51 -35.54
CA ALA A 16 0.75 -0.29 -36.45
C ALA A 16 -0.55 0.00 -35.67
N ASN A 17 -1.26 1.08 -36.00
CA ASN A 17 -2.46 1.65 -35.33
C ASN A 17 -2.21 2.78 -34.30
N ILE A 18 -1.21 3.63 -34.52
CA ILE A 18 -1.10 4.90 -33.80
C ILE A 18 -1.99 5.97 -34.46
N ALA A 19 -2.79 6.65 -33.66
CA ALA A 19 -3.60 7.78 -34.10
C ALA A 19 -2.69 8.87 -34.69
N THR A 20 -3.03 9.35 -35.88
CA THR A 20 -2.19 10.29 -36.65
C THR A 20 -1.88 11.58 -35.89
N HIS A 21 -2.76 12.03 -34.99
CA HIS A 21 -2.54 13.20 -34.15
C HIS A 21 -1.51 13.00 -33.02
N LEU A 22 -1.15 11.76 -32.68
CA LEU A 22 -0.14 11.44 -31.67
C LEU A 22 1.27 11.38 -32.25
N LEU A 23 1.40 11.24 -33.56
CA LEU A 23 2.71 11.19 -34.22
C LEU A 23 3.46 12.51 -34.02
N GLY A 24 4.72 12.41 -33.57
CA GLY A 24 5.52 13.60 -33.27
C GLY A 24 5.21 14.29 -31.93
N HIS A 25 4.34 13.72 -31.08
CA HIS A 25 4.21 14.21 -29.70
C HIS A 25 5.47 13.91 -28.89
N PRO A 26 5.91 14.83 -28.01
CA PRO A 26 7.09 14.62 -27.18
C PRO A 26 6.86 13.49 -26.18
N LEU A 27 7.72 12.47 -26.20
CA LEU A 27 7.65 11.34 -25.27
C LEU A 27 8.15 11.73 -23.88
N ALA A 28 7.57 11.10 -22.86
CA ALA A 28 8.12 11.21 -21.52
C ALA A 28 9.52 10.54 -21.46
N THR A 29 10.42 11.15 -20.70
CA THR A 29 11.73 10.55 -20.40
C THR A 29 11.61 9.58 -19.25
N PHE A 30 12.34 8.47 -19.30
CA PHE A 30 12.35 7.45 -18.23
C PHE A 30 12.47 8.08 -16.83
N ARG A 31 13.48 8.95 -16.61
CA ARG A 31 13.67 9.65 -15.32
C ARG A 31 12.42 10.39 -14.83
N ARG A 32 11.67 11.05 -15.72
CA ARG A 32 10.44 11.78 -15.34
C ARG A 32 9.29 10.82 -15.04
N GLN A 33 9.19 9.71 -15.78
CA GLN A 33 8.20 8.67 -15.47
C GLN A 33 8.48 8.04 -14.11
N THR A 34 9.76 7.74 -13.80
CA THR A 34 10.17 7.21 -12.49
C THR A 34 9.90 8.21 -11.37
N CYS A 35 10.27 9.49 -11.51
CA CYS A 35 9.98 10.50 -10.49
C CYS A 35 8.46 10.68 -10.27
N ALA A 36 7.67 10.67 -11.34
CA ALA A 36 6.21 10.73 -11.24
C ALA A 36 5.66 9.52 -10.47
N PHE A 37 6.16 8.32 -10.78
CA PHE A 37 5.77 7.09 -10.10
C PHE A 37 6.19 7.08 -8.61
N LEU A 38 7.40 7.54 -8.29
CA LEU A 38 7.85 7.65 -6.90
C LEU A 38 7.00 8.66 -6.10
N LEU A 39 6.62 9.77 -6.71
CA LEU A 39 5.71 10.73 -6.09
C LEU A 39 4.32 10.12 -5.87
N ASP A 40 3.81 9.36 -6.84
CA ASP A 40 2.55 8.61 -6.68
C ASP A 40 2.64 7.58 -5.54
N LEU A 41 3.76 6.86 -5.42
CA LEU A 41 3.99 5.89 -4.34
C LEU A 41 4.03 6.56 -2.96
N LEU A 42 4.67 7.72 -2.86
CA LEU A 42 4.73 8.51 -1.62
C LEU A 42 3.33 9.02 -1.21
N LEU A 43 2.57 9.54 -2.17
CA LEU A 43 1.20 9.98 -1.92
C LEU A 43 0.31 8.81 -1.53
N LEU A 44 0.44 7.69 -2.23
CA LEU A 44 -0.29 6.47 -1.93
C LEU A 44 0.04 5.95 -0.54
N SER A 45 1.32 5.91 -0.14
CA SER A 45 1.72 5.45 1.19
C SER A 45 1.20 6.36 2.30
N LEU A 46 1.17 7.66 2.08
CA LEU A 46 0.63 8.62 3.04
C LEU A 46 -0.89 8.46 3.22
N VAL A 47 -1.63 8.32 2.11
CA VAL A 47 -3.08 8.12 2.16
C VAL A 47 -3.42 6.74 2.73
N PHE A 48 -2.74 5.68 2.28
CA PHE A 48 -2.93 4.34 2.80
C PHE A 48 -2.60 4.29 4.30
N GLY A 49 -1.46 4.86 4.70
CA GLY A 49 -1.02 4.89 6.09
C GLY A 49 -2.03 5.59 6.99
N THR A 50 -2.52 6.76 6.60
CA THR A 50 -3.54 7.50 7.38
C THR A 50 -4.86 6.75 7.49
N ILE A 51 -5.36 6.17 6.39
CA ILE A 51 -6.57 5.34 6.39
C ILE A 51 -6.36 4.09 7.25
N PHE A 52 -5.25 3.37 7.07
CA PHE A 52 -4.89 2.20 7.84
C PHE A 52 -4.87 2.52 9.32
N THR A 53 -4.11 3.54 9.74
CA THR A 53 -4.04 3.93 11.16
C THR A 53 -5.40 4.36 11.71
N SER A 54 -6.21 5.06 10.92
CA SER A 54 -7.53 5.50 11.36
C SER A 54 -8.46 4.31 11.58
N LEU A 55 -8.45 3.34 10.66
CA LEU A 55 -9.24 2.12 10.78
C LEU A 55 -8.76 1.25 11.94
N THR A 56 -7.45 1.12 12.16
CA THR A 56 -6.93 0.40 13.33
C THR A 56 -7.37 1.07 14.63
N LEU A 57 -7.34 2.41 14.69
CA LEU A 57 -7.78 3.14 15.87
C LEU A 57 -9.28 3.01 16.11
N MET A 58 -10.09 3.10 15.06
CA MET A 58 -11.54 2.88 15.13
C MET A 58 -11.85 1.46 15.61
N ASN A 59 -11.18 0.46 15.03
CA ASN A 59 -11.37 -0.94 15.39
C ASN A 59 -10.97 -1.21 16.86
N ILE A 60 -9.85 -0.65 17.34
CA ILE A 60 -9.46 -0.78 18.75
C ILE A 60 -10.47 -0.08 19.67
N ASN A 61 -10.90 1.13 19.32
CA ASN A 61 -11.86 1.91 20.10
C ASN A 61 -13.25 1.26 20.17
N GLU A 62 -13.68 0.54 19.13
CA GLU A 62 -14.91 -0.26 19.17
C GLU A 62 -14.83 -1.48 20.11
N GLY A 63 -13.63 -2.05 20.32
CA GLY A 63 -13.45 -3.21 21.20
C GLY A 63 -13.35 -2.82 22.68
N ASP A 64 -12.42 -1.93 22.99
CA ASP A 64 -12.29 -1.37 24.34
C ASP A 64 -11.84 0.10 24.25
N PRO A 65 -12.73 1.05 24.57
CA PRO A 65 -12.43 2.48 24.51
C PRO A 65 -11.39 2.93 25.56
N THR A 66 -11.05 2.08 26.54
CA THR A 66 -10.12 2.42 27.63
C THR A 66 -8.66 2.06 27.35
N LEU A 67 -8.37 1.25 26.33
CA LEU A 67 -7.01 0.87 25.93
C LEU A 67 -6.13 2.06 25.52
N ILE A 68 -6.61 2.90 24.60
CA ILE A 68 -5.82 4.02 24.05
C ILE A 68 -5.44 5.01 25.17
N PRO A 69 -6.34 5.42 26.08
CA PRO A 69 -5.99 6.21 27.25
C PRO A 69 -4.94 5.55 28.16
N ARG A 70 -5.02 4.24 28.41
CA ARG A 70 -4.05 3.50 29.24
C ARG A 70 -2.66 3.46 28.60
N ILE A 71 -2.59 3.18 27.30
CA ILE A 71 -1.34 3.20 26.53
C ILE A 71 -0.74 4.61 26.55
N ARG A 72 -1.55 5.64 26.30
CA ARG A 72 -1.10 7.04 26.32
C ARG A 72 -0.55 7.44 27.69
N ALA A 73 -1.26 7.10 28.77
CA ALA A 73 -0.84 7.41 30.14
C ALA A 73 0.51 6.76 30.50
N ARG A 74 0.81 5.59 29.93
CA ARG A 74 2.09 4.91 30.13
C ARG A 74 3.20 5.49 29.25
N MET A 75 2.92 5.80 27.98
CA MET A 75 3.90 6.49 27.10
C MET A 75 4.30 7.87 27.64
N SER A 76 3.39 8.57 28.33
CA SER A 76 3.69 9.86 28.96
C SER A 76 4.36 9.73 30.33
N GLY A 77 4.69 8.51 30.79
CA GLY A 77 5.31 8.26 32.10
C GLY A 77 4.39 8.59 33.30
N ALA A 78 3.10 8.83 33.06
CA ALA A 78 2.13 9.20 34.09
C ALA A 78 1.53 7.97 34.80
N ALA A 79 1.72 6.77 34.24
CA ALA A 79 1.34 5.53 34.88
C ALA A 79 2.39 5.12 35.93
N PRO A 80 1.99 4.72 37.14
CA PRO A 80 2.94 4.22 38.14
C PRO A 80 3.73 3.04 37.56
N ALA A 81 5.04 3.03 37.79
CA ALA A 81 5.98 1.95 37.44
C ALA A 81 5.79 0.73 38.37
N ASP A 82 4.54 0.35 38.60
CA ASP A 82 4.15 -0.81 39.37
C ASP A 82 4.04 -2.02 38.43
N SER A 83 4.66 -3.14 38.79
CA SER A 83 4.66 -4.39 38.02
C SER A 83 3.23 -4.91 37.81
N SER A 84 2.34 -4.63 38.76
CA SER A 84 0.91 -4.96 38.70
C SER A 84 0.16 -4.26 37.55
N ALA A 85 0.60 -3.07 37.15
CA ALA A 85 -0.04 -2.30 36.08
C ALA A 85 0.34 -2.81 34.68
N PHE A 86 1.56 -3.34 34.52
CA PHE A 86 1.99 -3.96 33.27
C PHE A 86 1.29 -5.30 33.05
N GLY A 87 1.21 -6.14 34.09
CA GLY A 87 0.48 -7.41 34.03
C GLY A 87 -1.01 -7.22 33.67
N LYS A 88 -1.65 -6.18 34.19
CA LYS A 88 -3.03 -5.82 33.84
C LYS A 88 -3.18 -5.40 32.37
N LEU A 89 -2.27 -4.59 31.85
CA LEU A 89 -2.28 -4.17 30.44
C LEU A 89 -2.01 -5.37 29.50
N ALA A 90 -1.08 -6.25 29.86
CA ALA A 90 -0.79 -7.46 29.10
C ALA A 90 -2.01 -8.40 29.09
N LEU A 91 -2.65 -8.61 30.25
CA LEU A 91 -3.88 -9.37 30.36
C LEU A 91 -5.03 -8.75 29.53
N ASP A 92 -5.21 -7.42 29.56
CA ASP A 92 -6.21 -6.74 28.75
C ASP A 92 -5.96 -6.99 27.24
N ILE A 93 -4.70 -6.85 26.79
CA ILE A 93 -4.32 -7.11 25.39
C ILE A 93 -4.56 -8.57 25.01
N LEU A 94 -4.15 -9.52 25.85
CA LEU A 94 -4.34 -10.95 25.59
C LEU A 94 -5.82 -11.33 25.55
N THR A 95 -6.64 -10.77 26.44
CA THR A 95 -8.11 -10.96 26.42
C THR A 95 -8.71 -10.48 25.10
N LEU A 96 -8.25 -9.33 24.59
CA LEU A 96 -8.72 -8.79 23.30
C LEU A 96 -8.23 -9.62 22.11
N VAL A 97 -7.03 -10.19 22.20
CA VAL A 97 -6.51 -11.11 21.17
C VAL A 97 -7.35 -12.40 21.18
N GLU A 98 -7.66 -12.95 22.34
CA GLU A 98 -8.51 -14.15 22.49
C GLU A 98 -9.93 -13.92 21.94
N GLU A 99 -10.54 -12.78 22.26
CA GLU A 99 -11.90 -12.44 21.81
C GLU A 99 -11.97 -12.24 20.28
N ARG A 100 -10.91 -11.71 19.66
CA ARG A 100 -10.91 -11.33 18.24
C ARG A 100 -10.28 -12.37 17.32
N VAL A 101 -9.28 -13.09 17.82
CA VAL A 101 -8.52 -14.10 17.08
C VAL A 101 -8.35 -15.32 18.01
N PRO A 102 -9.39 -16.13 18.22
CA PRO A 102 -9.39 -17.21 19.20
C PRO A 102 -8.38 -18.33 18.91
N LEU A 103 -7.76 -18.34 17.72
CA LEU A 103 -6.72 -19.28 17.31
C LEU A 103 -5.29 -18.73 17.47
N ALA A 104 -5.13 -17.50 17.97
CA ALA A 104 -3.82 -16.86 18.09
C ALA A 104 -3.11 -17.16 19.42
N LEU A 105 -3.81 -17.71 20.43
CA LEU A 105 -3.24 -18.12 21.71
C LEU A 105 -3.11 -19.65 21.76
N ASP A 106 -2.01 -20.11 22.35
CA ASP A 106 -1.86 -21.50 22.77
C ASP A 106 -2.84 -21.83 23.91
N CYS A 107 -3.17 -23.12 24.05
CA CYS A 107 -4.20 -23.59 25.00
C CYS A 107 -3.90 -23.18 26.45
N ASP A 108 -2.64 -23.23 26.87
CA ASP A 108 -2.22 -22.93 28.24
C ASP A 108 -2.40 -21.42 28.56
N LEU A 109 -2.01 -20.55 27.63
CA LEU A 109 -2.23 -19.11 27.73
C LEU A 109 -3.71 -18.73 27.69
N SER A 110 -4.52 -19.43 26.89
CA SER A 110 -5.97 -19.18 26.84
C SER A 110 -6.65 -19.47 28.19
N GLU A 111 -6.23 -20.53 28.89
CA GLU A 111 -6.77 -20.88 30.20
C GLU A 111 -6.38 -19.84 31.27
N LEU A 112 -5.14 -19.35 31.23
CA LEU A 112 -4.67 -18.29 32.12
C LEU A 112 -5.37 -16.94 31.90
N VAL A 113 -5.63 -16.59 30.64
CA VAL A 113 -6.37 -15.37 30.28
C VAL A 113 -7.84 -15.49 30.69
N ALA A 114 -8.48 -16.64 30.45
CA ALA A 114 -9.84 -16.93 30.88
C ALA A 114 -10.00 -16.90 32.41
N ALA A 115 -8.99 -17.39 33.15
CA ALA A 115 -8.94 -17.35 34.61
C ALA A 115 -8.59 -15.95 35.17
N ARG A 116 -8.16 -15.01 34.32
CA ARG A 116 -7.58 -13.71 34.70
C ARG A 116 -6.46 -13.84 35.73
N ASP A 117 -5.67 -14.91 35.63
CA ASP A 117 -4.60 -15.21 36.58
C ASP A 117 -3.34 -14.40 36.24
N LEU A 118 -3.21 -13.25 36.93
CA LEU A 118 -2.05 -12.38 36.81
C LEU A 118 -0.76 -13.04 37.30
N GLU A 119 -0.82 -13.95 38.27
CA GLU A 119 0.37 -14.61 38.81
C GLU A 119 0.87 -15.73 37.89
N GLY A 120 -0.05 -16.50 37.29
CA GLY A 120 0.27 -17.49 36.26
C GLY A 120 0.86 -16.84 35.00
N LEU A 121 0.23 -15.79 34.48
CA LEU A 121 0.76 -14.99 33.37
C LEU A 121 2.11 -14.34 33.70
N SER A 122 2.32 -13.97 34.96
CA SER A 122 3.61 -13.42 35.39
C SER A 122 4.74 -14.45 35.39
N ARG A 123 4.44 -15.74 35.56
CA ARG A 123 5.46 -16.80 35.56
C ARG A 123 5.77 -17.31 34.16
N GLU A 124 4.76 -17.30 33.28
CA GLU A 124 4.87 -17.84 31.93
C GLU A 124 5.26 -16.77 30.91
N SER A 125 4.74 -15.54 31.03
CA SER A 125 4.95 -14.44 30.08
C SER A 125 5.94 -13.36 30.57
N LEU A 126 6.67 -13.57 31.68
CA LEU A 126 7.66 -12.59 32.15
C LEU A 126 9.06 -13.17 32.20
N ASP A 127 9.85 -12.77 31.20
CA ASP A 127 10.87 -11.80 31.57
C ASP A 127 10.32 -10.40 31.26
N ASN A 128 10.81 -9.34 31.90
CA ASN A 128 10.33 -7.94 31.76
C ASN A 128 10.45 -7.33 30.33
N ASN A 129 10.62 -8.18 29.32
CA ASN A 129 10.99 -7.87 27.96
C ASN A 129 9.93 -8.28 26.93
N LEU A 130 8.67 -8.52 27.34
CA LEU A 130 7.56 -8.84 26.44
C LEU A 130 7.47 -7.78 25.33
N MET A 131 7.89 -8.17 24.13
CA MET A 131 7.97 -7.29 22.97
C MET A 131 6.67 -7.37 22.18
N VAL A 132 5.95 -6.26 22.09
CA VAL A 132 4.77 -6.16 21.20
C VAL A 132 5.23 -5.59 19.86
N SER A 133 5.08 -6.38 18.79
CA SER A 133 5.47 -6.00 17.44
C SER A 133 4.28 -6.05 16.48
N LEU A 134 4.25 -5.12 15.53
CA LEU A 134 3.25 -5.08 14.47
C LEU A 134 3.75 -5.89 13.28
N THR A 135 2.96 -6.85 12.81
CA THR A 135 3.30 -7.69 11.65
C THR A 135 2.25 -7.57 10.55
N SER A 136 2.67 -7.76 9.30
CA SER A 136 1.75 -7.83 8.15
C SER A 136 1.02 -9.18 8.05
N GLY A 137 1.34 -10.15 8.91
CA GLY A 137 0.78 -11.49 8.93
C GLY A 137 -0.46 -11.64 9.81
N ALA A 138 -0.76 -12.88 10.19
CA ALA A 138 -1.74 -13.20 11.23
C ALA A 138 -1.15 -12.94 12.62
N THR A 139 -2.03 -12.73 13.60
CA THR A 139 -1.66 -12.49 14.98
C THR A 139 -1.12 -13.77 15.59
N ARG A 140 0.01 -13.66 16.27
CA ARG A 140 0.65 -14.78 16.97
C ARG A 140 1.13 -14.30 18.32
N VAL A 141 0.84 -15.08 19.34
CA VAL A 141 1.34 -14.87 20.70
C VAL A 141 2.37 -15.96 20.97
N ASP A 142 3.58 -15.53 21.32
CA ASP A 142 4.68 -16.39 21.74
C ASP A 142 5.12 -15.96 23.14
N THR A 143 5.83 -16.81 23.87
CA THR A 143 6.20 -16.59 25.28
C THR A 143 7.00 -15.29 25.48
N GLU A 144 7.80 -14.88 24.49
CA GLU A 144 8.64 -13.68 24.55
C GLU A 144 8.09 -12.48 23.75
N GLN A 145 7.15 -12.69 22.82
CA GLN A 145 6.69 -11.64 21.90
C GLN A 145 5.22 -11.78 21.51
N ILE A 146 4.54 -10.64 21.42
CA ILE A 146 3.18 -10.54 20.88
C ILE A 146 3.27 -9.90 19.48
N LEU A 147 3.05 -10.71 18.46
CA LEU A 147 2.99 -10.26 17.06
C LEU A 147 1.55 -9.96 16.70
N LEU A 148 1.17 -8.69 16.73
CA LEU A 148 -0.16 -8.23 16.33
C LEU A 148 -0.23 -8.10 14.82
N GLY A 149 -1.03 -8.97 14.21
CA GLY A 149 -1.17 -9.08 12.77
C GLY A 149 -2.23 -8.16 12.18
N SER A 150 -2.30 -8.18 10.86
CA SER A 150 -3.30 -7.44 10.07
C SER A 150 -4.75 -7.90 10.37
N ASP A 151 -4.93 -9.14 10.80
CA ASP A 151 -6.18 -9.71 11.31
C ASP A 151 -6.65 -9.06 12.61
N PHE A 152 -5.76 -8.79 13.56
CA PHE A 152 -6.12 -8.07 14.80
C PHE A 152 -6.27 -6.57 14.54
N LEU A 153 -5.33 -5.98 13.81
CA LEU A 153 -5.29 -4.54 13.56
C LEU A 153 -6.47 -4.06 12.70
N LEU A 154 -6.72 -4.73 11.57
CA LEU A 154 -7.80 -4.35 10.67
C LEU A 154 -9.11 -5.11 10.93
N GLY A 155 -9.10 -6.22 11.68
CA GLY A 155 -10.31 -6.98 11.98
C GLY A 155 -11.08 -7.36 10.72
N ARG A 156 -12.39 -7.07 10.71
CA ARG A 156 -13.28 -7.28 9.56
C ARG A 156 -12.86 -6.54 8.28
N TYR A 157 -12.05 -5.49 8.41
CA TYR A 157 -11.60 -4.65 7.29
C TYR A 157 -10.33 -5.19 6.61
N GLY A 158 -9.66 -6.17 7.23
CA GLY A 158 -8.40 -6.75 6.73
C GLY A 158 -8.54 -7.42 5.36
N SER A 159 -9.66 -8.08 5.10
CA SER A 159 -9.92 -8.83 3.87
C SER A 159 -10.03 -7.95 2.61
N PHE A 160 -10.30 -6.64 2.76
CA PHE A 160 -10.60 -5.74 1.63
C PHE A 160 -9.50 -4.70 1.34
N LEU A 161 -8.49 -4.57 2.21
CA LEU A 161 -7.53 -3.46 2.19
C LEU A 161 -6.07 -3.92 2.12
N GLY A 162 -5.80 -4.95 1.30
CA GLY A 162 -4.42 -5.29 0.96
C GLY A 162 -3.74 -4.14 0.19
N TRP A 163 -2.45 -3.93 0.45
CA TRP A 163 -1.63 -2.91 -0.22
C TRP A 163 -1.73 -2.99 -1.76
N GLY A 164 -1.73 -4.20 -2.32
CA GLY A 164 -1.88 -4.41 -3.77
C GLY A 164 -3.24 -3.99 -4.32
N ALA A 165 -4.33 -4.27 -3.59
CA ALA A 165 -5.68 -3.85 -3.99
C ALA A 165 -5.81 -2.32 -3.95
N PHE A 166 -5.27 -1.69 -2.90
CA PHE A 166 -5.23 -0.24 -2.77
C PHE A 166 -4.39 0.41 -3.87
N PHE A 167 -3.25 -0.19 -4.22
CA PHE A 167 -2.43 0.22 -5.36
C PHE A 167 -3.22 0.20 -6.67
N VAL A 168 -3.84 -0.93 -7.01
CA VAL A 168 -4.61 -1.05 -8.26
C VAL A 168 -5.77 -0.05 -8.27
N ALA A 169 -6.50 0.10 -7.16
CA ALA A 169 -7.59 1.05 -7.03
C ALA A 169 -7.13 2.50 -7.23
N TRP A 170 -6.04 2.91 -6.56
CA TRP A 170 -5.47 4.26 -6.67
C TRP A 170 -5.12 4.60 -8.13
N PHE A 171 -4.31 3.76 -8.78
CA PHE A 171 -3.87 4.02 -10.14
C PHE A 171 -5.03 3.96 -11.16
N THR A 172 -6.00 3.06 -10.95
CA THR A 172 -7.18 2.94 -11.83
C THR A 172 -8.07 4.18 -11.72
N LEU A 173 -8.39 4.58 -10.49
CA LEU A 173 -9.27 5.70 -10.21
C LEU A 173 -8.67 7.00 -10.74
N TRP A 174 -7.42 7.31 -10.39
CA TRP A 174 -6.78 8.55 -10.83
C TRP A 174 -6.59 8.58 -12.35
N SER A 175 -6.09 7.49 -12.94
CA SER A 175 -5.91 7.41 -14.39
C SER A 175 -7.24 7.58 -15.13
N ARG A 176 -8.37 7.18 -14.54
CA ARG A 176 -9.66 7.40 -15.16
C ARG A 176 -10.21 8.82 -14.94
N LEU A 177 -10.10 9.34 -13.72
CA LEU A 177 -10.63 10.66 -13.35
C LEU A 177 -9.87 11.81 -14.00
N LEU A 178 -8.53 11.68 -14.11
CA LEU A 178 -7.66 12.68 -14.71
C LEU A 178 -7.24 12.33 -16.14
N GLN A 179 -8.03 11.51 -16.84
CA GLN A 179 -7.87 11.19 -18.27
C GLN A 179 -6.44 10.73 -18.64
N GLY A 180 -5.94 9.71 -17.94
CA GLY A 180 -4.62 9.12 -18.15
C GLY A 180 -3.52 9.67 -17.24
N ARG A 181 -3.89 10.52 -16.29
CA ARG A 181 -2.94 11.11 -15.33
C ARG A 181 -3.15 10.52 -13.95
N THR A 182 -2.04 10.35 -13.25
CA THR A 182 -2.00 10.15 -11.80
C THR A 182 -1.56 11.47 -11.15
N PRO A 183 -1.77 11.69 -9.85
CA PRO A 183 -1.32 12.92 -9.18
C PRO A 183 0.17 13.23 -9.45
N GLY A 184 1.05 12.23 -9.40
CA GLY A 184 2.46 12.36 -9.74
C GLY A 184 2.68 12.73 -11.21
N LYS A 185 2.06 12.01 -12.15
CA LYS A 185 2.15 12.36 -13.58
C LYS A 185 1.61 13.76 -13.85
N ALA A 186 0.56 14.16 -13.14
CA ALA A 186 -0.03 15.48 -13.25
C ALA A 186 0.94 16.60 -12.86
N VAL A 187 1.74 16.41 -11.81
CA VAL A 187 2.81 17.35 -11.40
C VAL A 187 3.91 17.46 -12.46
N PHE A 188 4.30 16.33 -13.08
CA PHE A 188 5.34 16.31 -14.11
C PHE A 188 4.86 16.65 -15.53
N GLY A 189 3.59 17.03 -15.70
CA GLY A 189 3.01 17.35 -17.01
C GLY A 189 2.97 16.15 -17.97
N LEU A 190 2.79 14.95 -17.42
CA LEU A 190 2.73 13.69 -18.15
C LEU A 190 1.29 13.18 -18.21
N GLU A 191 0.96 12.49 -19.29
CA GLU A 191 -0.33 11.82 -19.45
C GLU A 191 -0.15 10.52 -20.24
N ALA A 192 -0.89 9.48 -19.85
CA ALA A 192 -1.00 8.26 -20.61
C ALA A 192 -2.15 8.38 -21.61
N VAL A 193 -1.86 8.19 -22.88
CA VAL A 193 -2.85 8.23 -23.97
C VAL A 193 -2.93 6.85 -24.62
N LYS A 194 -4.11 6.49 -25.10
CA LYS A 194 -4.31 5.25 -25.84
C LYS A 194 -3.78 5.42 -27.26
N LEU A 195 -3.14 4.39 -27.81
CA LEU A 195 -2.53 4.45 -29.14
C LEU A 195 -3.55 4.69 -30.24
N ASP A 196 -4.78 4.20 -30.07
CA ASP A 196 -5.91 4.41 -30.97
C ASP A 196 -6.52 5.84 -30.87
N GLY A 197 -6.03 6.68 -29.95
CA GLY A 197 -6.52 8.03 -29.71
C GLY A 197 -7.85 8.13 -28.97
N LYS A 198 -8.44 6.99 -28.55
CA LYS A 198 -9.69 6.97 -27.79
C LYS A 198 -9.43 7.31 -26.31
N PRO A 199 -10.46 7.80 -25.58
CA PRO A 199 -10.34 7.98 -24.14
C PRO A 199 -10.10 6.63 -23.44
N LEU A 200 -9.33 6.67 -22.35
CA LEU A 200 -9.09 5.50 -21.48
C LEU A 200 -10.40 5.01 -20.87
N SER A 201 -10.78 3.76 -21.16
CA SER A 201 -11.90 3.11 -20.49
C SER A 201 -11.53 2.68 -19.06
N TRP A 202 -12.52 2.32 -18.26
CA TRP A 202 -12.29 1.73 -16.93
C TRP A 202 -11.45 0.46 -17.00
N TRP A 203 -11.71 -0.38 -18.01
CA TRP A 203 -10.96 -1.62 -18.21
C TRP A 203 -9.52 -1.36 -18.66
N ASP A 204 -9.30 -0.38 -19.52
CA ASP A 204 -7.94 0.03 -19.92
C ASP A 204 -7.17 0.56 -18.71
N ALA A 205 -7.80 1.40 -17.87
CA ALA A 205 -7.18 1.92 -16.66
C ALA A 205 -6.89 0.82 -15.62
N PHE A 206 -7.79 -0.15 -15.47
CA PHE A 206 -7.62 -1.29 -14.56
C PHE A 206 -6.49 -2.23 -15.02
N SER A 207 -6.54 -2.70 -16.28
CA SER A 207 -5.51 -3.58 -16.84
C SER A 207 -4.13 -2.94 -16.80
N ARG A 208 -4.05 -1.64 -17.07
CA ARG A 208 -2.82 -0.86 -16.97
C ARG A 208 -2.31 -0.81 -15.53
N SER A 209 -3.20 -0.58 -14.56
CA SER A 209 -2.84 -0.48 -13.14
C SER A 209 -2.42 -1.84 -12.56
N ALA A 210 -3.08 -2.93 -12.97
CA ALA A 210 -2.69 -4.28 -12.62
C ALA A 210 -1.32 -4.64 -13.20
N GLY A 211 -1.07 -4.34 -14.47
CA GLY A 211 0.25 -4.52 -15.10
C GLY A 211 1.34 -3.66 -14.46
N ASN A 212 1.00 -2.43 -14.04
CA ASN A 212 1.87 -1.55 -13.29
C ASN A 212 2.24 -2.17 -11.93
N GLY A 213 1.27 -2.80 -11.26
CA GLY A 213 1.47 -3.52 -9.99
C GLY A 213 2.37 -4.74 -10.15
N ALA A 214 2.16 -5.54 -11.19
CA ALA A 214 3.04 -6.68 -11.52
C ALA A 214 4.47 -6.24 -11.86
N SER A 215 4.61 -5.14 -12.61
CA SER A 215 5.91 -4.54 -12.92
C SER A 215 6.62 -4.03 -11.67
N ALA A 216 5.88 -3.47 -10.71
CA ALA A 216 6.42 -3.03 -9.43
C ALA A 216 6.83 -4.22 -8.53
N GLY A 217 6.00 -5.26 -8.46
CA GLY A 217 6.26 -6.46 -7.66
C GLY A 217 7.45 -7.29 -8.15
N THR A 218 7.76 -7.24 -9.45
CA THR A 218 8.95 -7.87 -10.05
C THR A 218 10.19 -6.99 -9.95
N LEU A 219 10.33 -6.18 -8.89
CA LEU A 219 11.47 -5.26 -8.67
C LEU A 219 11.72 -4.31 -9.85
N LEU A 220 10.65 -3.74 -10.41
CA LEU A 220 10.70 -2.82 -11.55
C LEU A 220 11.22 -3.45 -12.86
N LEU A 221 11.37 -4.79 -12.93
CA LEU A 221 11.84 -5.46 -14.14
C LEU A 221 10.95 -5.13 -15.35
N GLY A 222 9.63 -5.04 -15.14
CA GLY A 222 8.67 -4.67 -16.18
C GLY A 222 8.81 -3.25 -16.75
N TYR A 223 9.63 -2.39 -16.13
CA TYR A 223 9.93 -1.04 -16.63
C TYR A 223 11.21 -0.98 -17.47
N PHE A 224 12.07 -2.01 -17.44
CA PHE A 224 13.30 -2.01 -18.26
C PHE A 224 13.00 -1.98 -19.76
N GLU A 225 11.85 -2.53 -20.19
CA GLU A 225 11.42 -2.45 -21.58
C GLU A 225 11.31 -1.01 -22.10
N ALA A 226 10.98 -0.06 -21.22
CA ALA A 226 10.86 1.36 -21.58
C ALA A 226 12.20 2.03 -21.91
N ILE A 227 13.35 1.42 -21.60
CA ILE A 227 14.68 2.00 -21.89
C ILE A 227 15.02 1.89 -23.37
N TRP A 228 14.74 0.74 -23.98
CA TRP A 228 15.12 0.42 -25.36
C TRP A 228 13.96 0.44 -26.35
N HIS A 229 12.70 0.44 -25.89
CA HIS A 229 11.55 0.50 -26.79
C HIS A 229 11.50 1.86 -27.54
N PRO A 230 11.25 1.89 -28.87
CA PRO A 230 11.24 3.13 -29.66
C PRO A 230 10.31 4.22 -29.12
N ASN A 231 9.16 3.80 -28.59
CA ASN A 231 8.15 4.66 -27.96
C ASN A 231 8.24 4.73 -26.42
N ARG A 232 9.32 4.21 -25.81
CA ARG A 232 9.51 4.14 -24.35
C ARG A 232 8.32 3.57 -23.58
N GLN A 233 7.70 2.54 -24.14
CA GLN A 233 6.58 1.83 -23.53
C GLN A 233 7.13 0.79 -22.56
N ALA A 234 6.59 0.77 -21.34
CA ALA A 234 6.80 -0.35 -20.44
C ALA A 234 5.89 -1.54 -20.81
N VAL A 235 6.13 -2.72 -20.22
CA VAL A 235 5.33 -3.93 -20.47
C VAL A 235 3.83 -3.66 -20.31
N HIS A 236 3.46 -2.98 -19.23
CA HIS A 236 2.06 -2.65 -18.92
C HIS A 236 1.46 -1.60 -19.87
N ASP A 237 2.28 -0.70 -20.43
CA ASP A 237 1.82 0.25 -21.44
C ASP A 237 1.43 -0.48 -22.72
N ARG A 238 2.24 -1.46 -23.12
CA ARG A 238 2.02 -2.30 -24.31
C ARG A 238 0.78 -3.18 -24.17
N ILE A 239 0.60 -3.83 -23.01
CA ILE A 239 -0.59 -4.65 -22.72
C ILE A 239 -1.87 -3.82 -22.84
N SER A 240 -1.84 -2.56 -22.39
CA SER A 240 -3.00 -1.67 -22.44
C SER A 240 -3.07 -0.81 -23.71
N ASN A 241 -2.20 -1.02 -24.71
CA ASN A 241 -2.09 -0.22 -25.93
C ASN A 241 -2.05 1.29 -25.64
N THR A 242 -1.16 1.70 -24.74
CA THR A 242 -1.02 3.10 -24.29
C THR A 242 0.42 3.58 -24.42
N VAL A 243 0.60 4.90 -24.40
CA VAL A 243 1.92 5.55 -24.39
C VAL A 243 1.89 6.77 -23.47
N VAL A 244 2.99 7.04 -22.79
CA VAL A 244 3.11 8.22 -21.91
C VAL A 244 3.75 9.38 -22.66
N VAL A 245 2.96 10.42 -22.90
CA VAL A 245 3.39 11.62 -23.60
C VAL A 245 3.56 12.78 -22.62
N ARG A 246 4.37 13.77 -23.02
CA ARG A 246 4.41 15.07 -22.35
C ARG A 246 3.29 15.92 -22.92
N ARG A 247 2.51 16.52 -22.03
CA ARG A 247 1.50 17.49 -22.43
C ARG A 247 2.21 18.73 -22.98
N LYS A 248 1.74 19.27 -24.11
CA LYS A 248 2.12 20.62 -24.52
C LYS A 248 1.48 21.58 -23.51
N GLN A 249 2.29 22.35 -22.80
CA GLN A 249 1.76 23.50 -22.06
C GLN A 249 1.10 24.42 -23.09
N ALA A 250 -0.20 24.67 -22.90
CA ALA A 250 -0.91 25.71 -23.63
C ALA A 250 -0.44 27.09 -23.15
#